data_AF-A0A3N9UL50-F1
#
_entry.id   AF-A0A3N9UL50-F1
#
_cell.length_a   1.000
_cell.length_b   1.000
_cell.length_c   1.000
_cell.angle_alpha   90.00
_cell.angle_beta   90.00
_cell.angle_gamma   90.00
#
_symmetry.space_group_name_H-M   'P 1'
#
loop_
_entity.id
_entity.type
_entity.pdbx_description
1 polymer ?
#
loop_
_entity_poly.entity_id
_entity_poly.type
_entity_poly.pdbx_seq_one_letter_code
_entity_poly.pdbx_strand_id
1 'polypeptide(L)'
;MAITPLLDPLFADPFLKIQLILLAINLVPIWPLDGGRVVLSLILIFSPKARNYVMFLAISLLLISLIVVVTFILIPKTLFLFVLSIFLLIKIIEEWRYRKFRLAFEKYVMNRLT
;
A
#
# COMPACT_ATOMS: atom_id res chain seq x y z
N MET A 1 -30.86 -14.54 12.63
CA MET A 1 -29.56 -15.18 12.94
C MET A 1 -29.28 -16.21 11.86
N ALA A 2 -28.77 -15.77 10.70
CA ALA A 2 -28.35 -16.63 9.58
C ALA A 2 -27.69 -15.71 8.54
N ILE A 3 -26.38 -15.47 8.67
CA ILE A 3 -25.64 -14.69 7.64
C ILE A 3 -24.56 -15.55 6.96
N THR A 4 -24.26 -16.75 7.48
CA THR A 4 -23.32 -17.68 6.85
C THR A 4 -23.84 -19.10 6.96
N PRO A 5 -24.55 -19.65 5.95
CA PRO A 5 -24.98 -21.05 5.98
C PRO A 5 -23.81 -22.05 5.91
N LEU A 6 -22.59 -21.58 5.67
CA LEU A 6 -21.39 -22.40 5.43
C LEU A 6 -20.38 -22.42 6.59
N LEU A 7 -20.52 -21.55 7.59
CA LEU A 7 -19.57 -21.39 8.70
C LEU A 7 -20.30 -21.41 10.03
N ASP A 8 -19.77 -22.17 10.98
CA ASP A 8 -20.26 -22.22 12.35
C ASP A 8 -20.34 -20.81 12.96
N PRO A 9 -21.45 -20.42 13.60
CA PRO A 9 -21.64 -19.07 14.15
C PRO A 9 -20.53 -18.64 15.13
N LEU A 10 -19.92 -19.61 15.82
CA LEU A 10 -18.80 -19.39 16.74
C LEU A 10 -17.55 -18.81 16.02
N PHE A 11 -17.32 -19.19 14.75
CA PHE A 11 -16.18 -18.76 13.96
C PHE A 11 -16.52 -17.64 12.96
N ALA A 12 -17.80 -17.51 12.58
CA ALA A 12 -18.25 -16.52 11.62
C ALA A 12 -17.98 -15.07 12.11
N ASP A 13 -18.31 -14.75 13.36
CA ASP A 13 -18.19 -13.39 13.87
C ASP A 13 -16.71 -12.91 14.00
N PRO A 14 -15.78 -13.69 14.59
CA PRO A 14 -14.36 -13.32 14.60
C PRO A 14 -13.77 -13.22 13.20
N PHE A 15 -14.15 -14.14 12.29
CA PHE A 15 -13.66 -14.14 10.92
C PHE A 15 -14.07 -12.87 10.18
N LEU A 16 -15.36 -12.50 10.23
CA LEU A 16 -15.86 -11.28 9.59
C LEU A 16 -15.17 -10.03 10.14
N LYS A 17 -14.93 -9.96 11.45
CA LYS A 17 -14.16 -8.85 12.05
C LYS A 17 -12.76 -8.74 11.47
N ILE A 18 -12.03 -9.85 11.35
CA ILE A 18 -10.68 -9.87 10.77
C ILE A 18 -10.72 -9.43 9.30
N GLN A 19 -11.66 -9.94 8.51
CA GLN A 19 -11.78 -9.58 7.09
C GLN A 19 -12.10 -8.09 6.90
N LEU A 20 -12.97 -7.52 7.73
CA LEU A 20 -13.28 -6.09 7.69
C LEU A 20 -12.05 -5.23 8.05
N ILE A 21 -11.25 -5.66 9.03
CA ILE A 21 -10.00 -4.98 9.38
C ILE A 21 -8.99 -5.07 8.23
N LEU A 22 -8.81 -6.25 7.62
CA LEU A 22 -7.92 -6.43 6.47
C LEU A 22 -8.35 -5.59 5.27
N LEU A 23 -9.66 -5.51 5.01
CA LEU A 23 -10.23 -4.67 3.96
C LEU A 23 -9.91 -3.19 4.23
N ALA A 24 -10.15 -2.72 5.45
CA ALA A 24 -9.87 -1.33 5.83
C ALA A 24 -8.39 -0.97 5.67
N ILE A 25 -7.48 -1.87 6.10
CA ILE A 25 -6.03 -1.68 5.95
C ILE A 25 -5.65 -1.64 4.46
N ASN A 26 -6.15 -2.58 3.64
CA ASN A 26 -5.80 -2.62 2.23
C ASN A 26 -6.33 -1.42 1.44
N LEU A 27 -7.42 -0.77 1.86
CA LEU A 27 -7.96 0.42 1.21
C LEU A 27 -7.19 1.71 1.52
N VAL A 28 -6.22 1.67 2.45
CA VAL A 28 -5.39 2.85 2.76
C VAL A 28 -4.61 3.29 1.51
N PRO A 29 -4.60 4.59 1.15
CA PRO A 29 -4.02 5.09 -0.09
C PRO A 29 -2.49 5.23 0.00
N ILE A 30 -1.80 4.13 0.32
CA ILE A 30 -0.36 4.06 0.50
C ILE A 30 0.18 2.90 -0.35
N TRP A 31 1.18 3.16 -1.19
CA TRP A 31 1.89 2.07 -1.87
C TRP A 31 2.71 1.26 -0.84
N PRO A 32 2.65 -0.09 -0.80
CA PRO A 32 2.22 -1.02 -1.86
C PRO A 32 0.79 -1.58 -1.72
N LEU A 33 0.00 -1.09 -0.76
CA LEU A 33 -1.36 -1.58 -0.47
C LEU A 33 -2.29 -1.37 -1.67
N ASP A 34 -3.35 -2.18 -1.74
CA ASP A 34 -4.25 -2.19 -2.89
C ASP A 34 -4.91 -0.82 -3.13
N GLY A 35 -5.31 -0.12 -2.07
CA GLY A 35 -5.85 1.23 -2.12
C GLY A 35 -4.84 2.24 -2.66
N GLY A 36 -3.56 2.09 -2.29
CA GLY A 36 -2.48 2.89 -2.87
C GLY A 36 -2.30 2.66 -4.37
N ARG A 37 -2.42 1.40 -4.82
CA ARG A 37 -2.37 1.05 -6.26
C ARG A 37 -3.55 1.65 -7.02
N VAL A 38 -4.76 1.55 -6.47
CA VAL A 38 -5.97 2.12 -7.06
C VAL A 38 -5.84 3.64 -7.20
N VAL A 39 -5.45 4.34 -6.13
CA VAL A 39 -5.28 5.79 -6.15
C VAL A 39 -4.19 6.21 -7.13
N LEU A 40 -3.04 5.52 -7.14
CA LEU A 40 -2.00 5.82 -8.10
C LEU A 40 -2.46 5.63 -9.54
N SER A 41 -3.16 4.53 -9.85
CA SER A 41 -3.71 4.30 -11.19
C SER A 41 -4.72 5.39 -11.59
N LEU A 42 -5.60 5.81 -10.67
CA LEU A 42 -6.52 6.92 -10.91
C LEU A 42 -5.75 8.22 -11.24
N ILE A 43 -4.73 8.57 -10.46
CA ILE A 43 -3.90 9.74 -10.71
C ILE A 43 -3.25 9.67 -12.09
N LEU A 44 -2.74 8.49 -12.48
CA LEU A 44 -2.07 8.31 -13.78
C LEU A 44 -3.05 8.31 -14.96
N ILE A 45 -4.31 7.90 -14.77
CA ILE A 45 -5.36 8.03 -15.79
C ILE A 45 -5.64 9.51 -16.09
N PHE A 46 -5.79 10.35 -15.07
CA PHE A 46 -6.09 11.78 -15.27
C PHE A 46 -4.85 12.63 -15.60
N SER A 47 -3.68 12.18 -15.18
CA SER A 47 -2.42 12.90 -15.42
C SER A 47 -1.26 11.91 -15.51
N PRO A 48 -0.97 11.39 -16.73
CA PRO A 48 0.04 10.37 -16.99
C PRO A 48 1.46 10.94 -16.98
N LYS A 49 1.78 11.77 -16.00
CA LYS A 49 3.11 12.36 -15.83
C LYS A 49 3.91 11.49 -14.86
N ALA A 50 5.09 11.05 -15.27
CA ALA A 50 6.03 10.33 -14.41
C ALA A 50 6.32 11.04 -13.08
N ARG A 51 6.23 12.38 -13.05
CA ARG A 51 6.37 13.19 -11.83
C ARG A 51 5.33 12.83 -10.76
N ASN A 52 4.09 12.55 -11.16
CA ASN A 52 3.01 12.22 -10.22
C ASN A 52 3.27 10.86 -9.55
N TYR A 53 3.79 9.90 -10.30
CA TYR A 53 4.24 8.60 -9.78
C TYR A 53 5.31 8.78 -8.70
N VAL A 54 6.36 9.55 -9.00
CA VAL A 54 7.46 9.79 -8.05
C VAL A 54 6.96 10.52 -6.81
N MET A 55 6.09 11.52 -6.97
CA MET A 55 5.52 12.26 -5.84
C MET A 55 4.67 11.36 -4.94
N PHE A 56 3.82 10.51 -5.53
CA PHE A 56 2.99 9.57 -4.78
C PHE A 56 3.82 8.56 -3.99
N LEU A 57 4.88 8.01 -4.60
CA LEU A 57 5.83 7.14 -3.90
C LEU A 57 6.55 7.87 -2.76
N ALA A 58 6.93 9.14 -2.94
CA ALA A 58 7.60 9.91 -1.88
C ALA A 58 6.67 10.14 -0.68
N ILE A 59 5.41 10.49 -0.93
CA ILE A 59 4.39 10.65 0.12
C ILE A 59 4.16 9.32 0.83
N SER A 60 3.99 8.23 0.07
CA SER A 60 3.80 6.88 0.65
C SER A 60 5.02 6.46 1.50
N LEU A 61 6.24 6.79 1.08
CA LEU A 61 7.47 6.46 1.81
C LEU A 61 7.53 7.22 3.14
N LEU A 62 7.17 8.50 3.14
CA LEU A 62 7.10 9.32 4.34
C LEU A 62 6.05 8.76 5.32
N LEU A 63 4.85 8.45 4.83
CA LEU A 63 3.77 7.91 5.66
C LEU A 63 4.14 6.56 6.27
N ILE A 64 4.71 5.63 5.51
CA ILE A 64 5.14 4.33 6.05
C ILE A 64 6.26 4.52 7.07
N SER A 65 7.23 5.41 6.81
CA SER A 65 8.31 5.69 7.76
C SER A 65 7.75 6.22 9.08
N LEU A 66 6.75 7.11 9.02
CA LEU A 66 6.06 7.60 10.20
C LEU A 66 5.32 6.47 10.93
N ILE A 67 4.62 5.59 10.20
CA ILE A 67 3.93 4.44 10.78
C ILE A 67 4.90 3.52 11.52
N VAL A 68 6.08 3.24 10.96
CA VAL A 68 7.12 2.42 11.62
C VAL A 68 7.59 3.06 12.93
N VAL A 69 7.81 4.37 12.95
CA VAL A 69 8.23 5.10 14.16
C VAL A 69 7.11 5.07 15.21
N VAL A 70 5.87 5.32 14.79
CA VAL A 70 4.70 5.33 15.67
C VAL A 70 4.45 3.94 16.27
N THR A 71 4.52 2.87 15.48
CA THR A 71 4.31 1.50 15.97
C THR A 71 5.41 1.09 16.93
N PHE A 72 6.66 1.50 16.69
CA PHE A 72 7.79 1.24 17.57
C PHE A 72 7.65 1.91 18.94
N ILE A 73 7.23 3.19 18.97
CA ILE A 73 7.17 3.98 20.22
C ILE A 73 5.87 3.72 20.98
N LEU A 74 4.71 3.81 20.32
CA LEU A 74 3.41 3.81 20.99
C LEU A 74 2.82 2.43 21.20
N ILE A 75 3.20 1.43 20.37
CA ILE A 75 2.59 0.10 20.41
C ILE A 75 3.64 -1.02 20.42
N PRO A 76 4.63 -0.98 21.35
CA PRO A 76 5.72 -1.96 21.39
C PRO A 76 5.22 -3.40 21.67
N LYS A 77 4.03 -3.53 22.28
CA LYS A 77 3.42 -4.84 22.57
C LYS A 77 2.90 -5.55 21.31
N THR A 78 2.61 -4.84 20.23
CA THR A 78 2.13 -5.43 18.98
C THR A 78 3.29 -5.64 18.01
N LEU A 79 4.19 -6.56 18.35
CA LEU A 79 5.34 -6.90 17.50
C LEU A 79 4.94 -7.23 16.06
N PHE A 80 3.79 -7.88 15.85
CA PHE A 80 3.28 -8.17 14.52
C PHE A 80 3.07 -6.91 13.67
N LEU A 81 2.48 -5.84 14.22
CA LEU A 81 2.27 -4.59 13.47
C LEU A 81 3.59 -3.90 13.15
N PHE A 82 4.56 -3.97 14.06
CA PHE A 82 5.90 -3.45 13.81
C PHE A 82 6.59 -4.20 12.66
N VAL A 83 6.60 -5.53 12.70
CA VAL A 83 7.15 -6.37 11.61
C VAL A 83 6.44 -6.10 10.28
N LEU A 84 5.10 -5.99 10.30
CA LEU A 84 4.32 -5.65 9.11
C LEU A 84 4.70 -4.26 8.56
N SER A 85 4.87 -3.27 9.43
CA SER A 85 5.27 -1.92 9.01
C SER A 85 6.67 -1.88 8.40
N ILE A 86 7.62 -2.66 8.94
CA ILE A 86 8.96 -2.84 8.35
C ILE A 86 8.85 -3.51 6.98
N PHE A 87 8.02 -4.54 6.85
CA PHE A 87 7.81 -5.21 5.57
C PHE A 87 7.28 -4.23 4.50
N LEU A 88 6.30 -3.40 4.85
CA LEU A 88 5.79 -2.35 3.96
C LEU A 88 6.89 -1.34 3.60
N LEU A 89 7.73 -0.97 4.57
CA LEU A 89 8.86 -0.04 4.36
C LEU A 89 9.86 -0.61 3.35
N ILE A 90 10.23 -1.89 3.49
CA ILE A 90 11.12 -2.56 2.54
C ILE A 90 10.53 -2.53 1.14
N LYS A 91 9.23 -2.84 1.00
CA LYS A 91 8.54 -2.84 -0.30
C LYS A 91 8.52 -1.48 -0.98
N ILE A 92 8.29 -0.42 -0.24
CA ILE A 92 8.33 0.92 -0.84
C ILE A 92 9.75 1.38 -1.17
N ILE A 93 10.77 0.97 -0.40
CA ILE A 93 12.17 1.26 -0.72
C ILE A 93 12.59 0.52 -2.00
N GLU A 94 12.16 -0.74 -2.17
CA GLU A 94 12.36 -1.51 -3.41
C GLU A 94 11.75 -0.78 -4.61
N GLU A 95 10.50 -0.35 -4.50
CA GLU A 95 9.81 0.38 -5.57
C GLU A 95 10.46 1.75 -5.84
N TRP A 96 10.85 2.45 -4.78
CA TRP A 96 11.57 3.71 -4.90
C TRP A 96 12.84 3.50 -5.70
N ARG A 97 13.63 2.46 -5.44
CA ARG A 97 14.83 2.15 -6.24
C ARG A 97 14.47 1.82 -7.70
N TYR A 98 13.38 1.08 -7.92
CA TYR A 98 12.91 0.71 -9.26
C TYR A 98 12.42 1.90 -10.11
N ARG A 99 11.98 3.00 -9.47
CA ARG A 99 11.51 4.23 -10.16
C ARG A 99 12.44 4.71 -11.27
N LYS A 100 13.76 4.57 -11.10
CA LYS A 100 14.76 5.03 -12.07
C LYS A 100 14.65 4.28 -13.40
N PHE A 101 14.40 2.97 -13.33
CA PHE A 101 14.21 2.12 -14.50
C PHE A 101 12.90 2.46 -15.21
N ARG A 102 11.81 2.65 -14.46
CA ARG A 102 10.52 3.08 -15.02
C ARG A 102 10.64 4.42 -15.76
N LEU A 103 11.31 5.40 -15.15
CA LEU A 103 11.54 6.72 -15.78
C LEU A 103 12.40 6.62 -17.04
N ALA A 104 13.44 5.80 -17.04
CA ALA A 104 14.29 5.60 -18.21
C ALA A 104 13.53 4.91 -19.35
N PHE A 105 12.70 3.91 -19.02
CA PHE A 105 11.83 3.22 -19.97
C PHE A 105 10.80 4.18 -20.60
N GLU A 106 10.12 4.99 -19.78
CA GLU A 106 9.15 5.97 -20.28
C GLU A 106 9.80 6.97 -21.24
N LYS A 107 10.98 7.51 -20.89
CA LYS A 107 11.75 8.38 -21.80
C LYS A 107 12.13 7.68 -23.11
N TYR A 108 12.58 6.44 -23.02
CA TYR A 108 12.96 5.66 -24.21
C TYR A 108 11.77 5.42 -25.14
N VAL A 109 10.63 5.01 -24.59
CA VAL A 109 9.40 4.77 -25.36
C VAL A 109 8.90 6.07 -25.99
N MET A 110 8.88 7.17 -25.24
CA MET A 110 8.45 8.46 -25.79
C MET A 110 9.36 8.94 -26.93
N ASN A 111 10.68 8.78 -26.82
CA ASN A 111 11.63 9.11 -27.89
C ASN A 111 11.49 8.24 -29.15
N ARG A 112 10.79 7.10 -29.08
CA ARG A 112 10.52 6.25 -30.26
C ARG A 112 9.21 6.63 -30.98
N LEU A 113 8.33 7.38 -30.33
CA LEU A 113 7.00 7.73 -30.84
C LEU A 113 6.92 9.14 -31.45
N THR A 114 7.95 9.96 -31.24
CA THR A 114 8.17 11.29 -31.87
C THR A 114 9.28 11.21 -32.89
#